data_AF-A0A1R3VHE7-F1
#
_entry.id   AF-A0A1R3VHE7-F1
#
_cell.length_a   1.000
_cell.length_b   1.000
_cell.length_c   1.000
_cell.angle_alpha   90.00
_cell.angle_beta   90.00
_cell.angle_gamma   90.00
#
_symmetry.space_group_name_H-M   'P 1'
#
loop_
_entity.id
_entity.type
_entity.pdbx_description
1 polymer ?
#
loop_
_entity_poly.entity_id
_entity_poly.type
_entity_poly.pdbx_seq_one_letter_code
_entity_poly.pdbx_strand_id
1 'polypeptide(L)'
;MATIPLQLAQRRLDTGSVVSYPNSSPVGAAMQGFGDELSAVAERFRQQKQQQDAFDAEVIGRELNGQIAQAEKQAIQNAPADGRGLHDAMYGQVDPRNGVVKPGLFDKIFDSTVPKMPESERANFIRQKEALRLAGSARMAEQQYARRQDYEQAEWSKAQAAELNAIVQSNPDDTATFEAIRQSGFDFIAKMGNPVARQAAETAWRSNTAKALAQAMIAKDPGRAVELLGAEPAAKATDGAINGETTGAEGGTDLSAKNQNSPASGDDRLADLRPDDRAALARLAGASVAQN
;
A
#
# COMPACT_ATOMS: atom_id res chain seq x y z
N MET A 1 -61.26 27.11 -3.41
CA MET A 1 -60.25 26.18 -2.85
C MET A 1 -60.57 26.00 -1.38
N ALA A 2 -60.93 24.79 -0.98
CA ALA A 2 -61.20 24.45 0.41
C ALA A 2 -60.66 23.04 0.68
N THR A 3 -59.65 22.99 1.55
CA THR A 3 -59.09 21.81 2.19
C THR A 3 -60.16 21.12 3.02
N ILE A 4 -60.34 19.80 2.87
CA ILE A 4 -61.09 18.98 3.83
C ILE A 4 -60.12 17.96 4.45
N PRO A 5 -60.09 17.83 5.80
CA PRO A 5 -58.98 17.21 6.51
C PRO A 5 -59.09 15.68 6.56
N LEU A 6 -57.94 15.01 6.56
CA LEU A 6 -57.77 13.61 6.97
C LEU A 6 -58.08 13.47 8.47
N GLN A 7 -59.34 13.23 8.82
CA GLN A 7 -59.70 12.70 10.13
C GLN A 7 -59.92 11.19 9.99
N LEU A 8 -58.98 10.44 10.56
CA LEU A 8 -59.11 9.03 10.86
C LEU A 8 -60.35 8.84 11.75
N ALA A 9 -61.48 8.50 11.16
CA ALA A 9 -62.54 7.84 11.90
C ALA A 9 -62.17 6.36 12.01
N GLN A 10 -61.67 5.96 13.19
CA GLN A 10 -61.73 4.59 13.68
C GLN A 10 -63.21 4.17 13.74
N ARG A 11 -63.76 3.76 12.61
CA ARG A 11 -65.01 3.03 12.58
C ARG A 11 -64.68 1.61 13.00
N ARG A 12 -64.90 1.33 14.29
CA ARG A 12 -65.04 -0.04 14.79
C ARG A 12 -65.96 -0.77 13.81
N LEU A 13 -65.49 -1.88 13.23
CA LEU A 13 -66.37 -2.82 12.55
C LEU A 13 -67.37 -3.27 13.62
N ASP A 14 -68.60 -2.81 13.48
CA ASP A 14 -69.76 -3.37 14.14
C ASP A 14 -69.85 -4.82 13.64
N THR A 15 -69.58 -5.78 14.52
CA THR A 15 -69.66 -7.22 14.27
C THR A 15 -71.12 -7.67 14.25
N GLY A 16 -71.93 -7.03 13.41
CA GLY A 16 -73.33 -7.34 13.17
C GLY A 16 -73.48 -8.08 11.85
N SER A 17 -73.73 -9.39 11.94
CA SER A 17 -74.04 -10.31 10.83
C SER A 17 -72.87 -10.64 9.89
N VAL A 18 -71.92 -11.45 10.40
CA VAL A 18 -71.20 -12.37 9.53
C VAL A 18 -72.23 -13.36 8.98
N VAL A 19 -72.50 -13.31 7.67
CA VAL A 19 -73.28 -14.35 7.01
C VAL A 19 -72.46 -15.64 7.15
N SER A 20 -72.84 -16.46 8.12
CA SER A 20 -72.28 -17.79 8.32
C SER A 20 -72.76 -18.67 7.18
N TYR A 21 -71.98 -18.74 6.10
CA TYR A 21 -72.23 -19.71 5.05
C TYR A 21 -72.00 -21.12 5.63
N PRO A 22 -72.91 -22.08 5.39
CA PRO A 22 -72.71 -23.46 5.80
C PRO A 22 -71.37 -23.99 5.25
N ASN A 23 -70.66 -24.77 6.07
CA ASN A 23 -69.38 -25.44 5.78
C ASN A 23 -69.41 -26.41 4.56
N SER A 24 -70.47 -26.39 3.76
CA SER A 24 -70.74 -27.30 2.64
C SER A 24 -71.29 -26.60 1.39
N SER A 25 -71.28 -25.25 1.34
CA SER A 25 -71.72 -24.55 0.12
C SER A 25 -70.58 -24.48 -0.90
N PRO A 26 -70.76 -24.95 -2.15
CA PRO A 26 -69.73 -24.91 -3.19
C PRO A 26 -69.24 -23.48 -3.49
N VAL A 27 -70.06 -22.46 -3.20
CA VAL A 27 -69.69 -21.04 -3.31
C VAL A 27 -68.68 -20.62 -2.24
N GLY A 28 -68.81 -21.11 -1.00
CA GLY A 28 -67.87 -20.82 0.09
C GLY A 28 -66.50 -21.45 -0.14
N ALA A 29 -66.47 -22.71 -0.62
CA ALA A 29 -65.24 -23.39 -1.00
C ALA A 29 -64.54 -22.73 -2.20
N ALA A 30 -65.30 -22.28 -3.21
CA ALA A 30 -64.77 -21.55 -4.35
C ALA A 30 -64.21 -20.16 -3.96
N MET A 31 -64.88 -19.44 -3.04
CA MET A 31 -64.36 -18.17 -2.53
C MET A 31 -63.10 -18.34 -1.68
N GLN A 32 -62.97 -19.44 -0.95
CA GLN A 32 -61.78 -19.75 -0.16
C GLN A 32 -60.59 -20.12 -1.07
N GLY A 33 -60.81 -20.95 -2.10
CA GLY A 33 -59.80 -21.27 -3.11
C GLY A 33 -59.33 -20.04 -3.91
N PHE A 34 -60.23 -19.10 -4.22
CA PHE A 34 -59.85 -17.82 -4.84
C PHE A 34 -59.00 -16.94 -3.91
N GLY A 35 -59.29 -16.93 -2.60
CA GLY A 35 -58.46 -16.24 -1.60
C GLY A 35 -57.07 -16.86 -1.44
N ASP A 36 -56.96 -18.18 -1.52
CA ASP A 36 -55.70 -18.91 -1.46
C ASP A 36 -54.83 -18.65 -2.71
N GLU A 37 -55.45 -18.65 -3.89
CA GLU A 37 -54.78 -18.33 -5.16
C GLU A 37 -54.24 -16.88 -5.18
N LEU A 38 -55.05 -15.90 -4.74
CA LEU A 38 -54.61 -14.51 -4.63
C LEU A 38 -53.46 -14.34 -3.63
N SER A 39 -53.49 -15.07 -2.52
CA SER A 39 -52.41 -15.09 -1.53
C SER A 39 -51.13 -15.70 -2.10
N ALA A 40 -51.25 -16.79 -2.87
CA ALA A 40 -50.12 -17.42 -3.55
C ALA A 40 -49.49 -16.51 -4.62
N VAL A 41 -50.30 -15.77 -5.37
CA VAL A 41 -49.82 -14.75 -6.33
C VAL A 41 -49.10 -13.61 -5.59
N ALA A 42 -49.66 -13.11 -4.49
CA ALA A 42 -49.04 -12.07 -3.68
C ALA A 42 -47.70 -12.53 -3.07
N GLU A 43 -47.59 -13.80 -2.67
CA GLU A 43 -46.33 -14.37 -2.17
C GLU A 43 -45.29 -14.51 -3.30
N ARG A 44 -45.68 -15.02 -4.48
CA ARG A 44 -44.77 -15.09 -5.64
C ARG A 44 -44.28 -13.72 -6.07
N PHE A 45 -45.15 -12.71 -6.08
CA PHE A 45 -44.76 -11.35 -6.39
C PHE A 45 -43.78 -10.78 -5.35
N ARG A 46 -44.02 -11.04 -4.06
CA ARG A 46 -43.07 -10.67 -2.99
C ARG A 46 -41.70 -11.35 -3.18
N GLN A 47 -41.67 -12.64 -3.49
CA GLN A 47 -40.43 -13.36 -3.76
C GLN A 47 -39.70 -12.82 -4.99
N GLN A 48 -40.42 -12.55 -6.09
CA GLN A 48 -39.82 -11.99 -7.30
C GLN A 48 -39.24 -10.59 -7.02
N LYS A 49 -39.94 -9.76 -6.26
CA LYS A 49 -39.43 -8.44 -5.85
C LYS A 49 -38.18 -8.55 -4.99
N GLN A 50 -38.15 -9.46 -4.01
CA GLN A 50 -36.98 -9.70 -3.18
C GLN A 50 -35.76 -10.14 -4.00
N GLN A 51 -35.96 -10.98 -5.03
CA GLN A 51 -34.88 -11.39 -5.93
C GLN A 51 -34.34 -10.22 -6.76
N GLN A 52 -35.22 -9.33 -7.23
CA GLN A 52 -34.82 -8.12 -7.96
C GLN A 52 -34.05 -7.17 -7.04
N ASP A 53 -34.56 -6.90 -5.84
CA ASP A 53 -33.90 -6.05 -4.85
C ASP A 53 -32.50 -6.59 -4.50
N ALA A 54 -32.36 -7.91 -4.29
CA ALA A 54 -31.07 -8.53 -4.01
C ALA A 54 -30.08 -8.42 -5.19
N PHE A 55 -30.57 -8.58 -6.42
CA PHE A 55 -29.75 -8.41 -7.61
C PHE A 55 -29.29 -6.96 -7.80
N ASP A 56 -30.21 -6.00 -7.65
CA ASP A 56 -29.89 -4.58 -7.76
C ASP A 56 -28.89 -4.15 -6.68
N ALA A 57 -29.05 -4.67 -5.45
CA ALA A 57 -28.10 -4.45 -4.36
C ALA A 57 -26.69 -4.96 -4.68
N GLU A 58 -26.58 -6.12 -5.32
CA GLU A 58 -25.29 -6.69 -5.76
C GLU A 58 -24.63 -5.83 -6.85
N VAL A 59 -25.42 -5.34 -7.82
CA VAL A 59 -24.92 -4.43 -8.87
C VAL A 59 -24.38 -3.14 -8.23
N ILE A 60 -25.15 -2.53 -7.33
CA ILE A 60 -24.75 -1.32 -6.61
C ILE A 60 -23.50 -1.58 -5.75
N GLY A 61 -23.44 -2.72 -5.07
CA GLY A 61 -22.29 -3.13 -4.26
C GLY A 61 -21.01 -3.27 -5.08
N ARG A 62 -21.11 -3.81 -6.31
CA ARG A 62 -19.98 -3.89 -7.24
C ARG A 62 -19.54 -2.51 -7.73
N GLU A 63 -20.48 -1.63 -8.05
CA GLU A 63 -20.18 -0.25 -8.43
C GLU A 63 -19.44 0.49 -7.29
N LEU A 64 -19.93 0.36 -6.05
CA LEU A 64 -19.28 0.92 -4.87
C LEU A 64 -17.83 0.45 -4.74
N ASN A 65 -17.59 -0.86 -4.83
CA ASN A 65 -16.25 -1.43 -4.72
C ASN A 65 -15.33 -0.89 -5.83
N GLY A 66 -15.84 -0.74 -7.06
CA GLY A 66 -15.11 -0.11 -8.15
C GLY A 66 -14.73 1.35 -7.87
N GLN A 67 -15.68 2.14 -7.34
CA GLN A 67 -15.43 3.55 -6.97
C GLN A 67 -14.41 3.68 -5.84
N ILE A 68 -14.48 2.83 -4.81
CA ILE A 68 -13.51 2.80 -3.71
C ILE A 68 -12.11 2.46 -4.26
N ALA A 69 -11.99 1.41 -5.07
CA ALA A 69 -10.70 1.00 -5.63
C ALA A 69 -10.10 2.09 -6.54
N GLN A 70 -10.92 2.77 -7.34
CA GLN A 70 -10.48 3.90 -8.16
C GLN A 70 -10.01 5.08 -7.29
N ALA A 71 -10.75 5.41 -6.25
CA ALA A 71 -10.41 6.47 -5.31
C ALA A 71 -9.11 6.17 -4.55
N GLU A 72 -8.92 4.93 -4.07
CA GLU A 72 -7.67 4.47 -3.45
C GLU A 72 -6.50 4.63 -4.43
N LYS A 73 -6.66 4.19 -5.69
CA LYS A 73 -5.64 4.31 -6.72
C LYS A 73 -5.26 5.77 -6.99
N GLN A 74 -6.25 6.66 -7.11
CA GLN A 74 -6.01 8.09 -7.31
C GLN A 74 -5.33 8.73 -6.09
N ALA A 75 -5.71 8.34 -4.88
CA ALA A 75 -5.06 8.81 -3.65
C ALA A 75 -3.59 8.39 -3.63
N ILE A 76 -3.28 7.13 -3.98
CA ILE A 76 -1.90 6.62 -4.07
C ILE A 76 -1.10 7.39 -5.12
N GLN A 77 -1.68 7.66 -6.30
CA GLN A 77 -1.00 8.36 -7.39
C GLN A 77 -0.67 9.81 -7.04
N ASN A 78 -1.55 10.51 -6.32
CA ASN A 78 -1.40 11.92 -5.98
C ASN A 78 -0.77 12.16 -4.61
N ALA A 79 -0.43 11.10 -3.89
CA ALA A 79 0.15 11.22 -2.56
C ALA A 79 1.57 11.80 -2.61
N PRO A 80 2.00 12.51 -1.55
CA PRO A 80 3.39 12.87 -1.35
C PRO A 80 4.34 11.66 -1.44
N ALA A 81 5.62 11.92 -1.71
CA ALA A 81 6.64 10.87 -1.81
C ALA A 81 6.78 10.05 -0.51
N ASP A 82 6.60 10.69 0.65
CA ASP A 82 6.64 10.04 1.97
C ASP A 82 5.32 9.36 2.36
N GLY A 83 4.31 9.38 1.47
CA GLY A 83 2.99 8.77 1.67
C GLY A 83 2.12 9.44 2.72
N ARG A 84 2.54 10.59 3.29
CA ARG A 84 1.85 11.19 4.43
C ARG A 84 0.41 11.58 4.10
N GLY A 85 -0.50 11.22 5.00
CA GLY A 85 -1.92 11.61 4.93
C GLY A 85 -2.75 10.79 3.95
N LEU A 86 -2.17 9.74 3.35
CA LEU A 86 -2.84 8.86 2.39
C LEU A 86 -4.01 8.11 3.05
N HIS A 87 -3.79 7.55 4.25
CA HIS A 87 -4.85 6.95 5.04
C HIS A 87 -5.94 7.98 5.40
N ASP A 88 -5.52 9.10 5.98
CA ASP A 88 -6.43 10.11 6.53
C ASP A 88 -7.31 10.77 5.48
N ALA A 89 -6.78 11.02 4.28
CA ALA A 89 -7.55 11.57 3.17
C ALA A 89 -8.59 10.58 2.63
N MET A 90 -8.23 9.30 2.56
CA MET A 90 -9.09 8.26 1.99
C MET A 90 -10.17 7.81 2.98
N TYR A 91 -9.79 7.49 4.21
CA TYR A 91 -10.64 6.84 5.20
C TYR A 91 -11.01 7.72 6.39
N GLY A 92 -10.49 8.94 6.44
CA GLY A 92 -10.77 9.89 7.49
C GLY A 92 -9.86 9.73 8.70
N GLN A 93 -10.04 10.62 9.68
CA GLN A 93 -9.39 10.55 10.98
C GLN A 93 -10.45 10.33 12.04
N VAL A 94 -10.24 9.36 12.92
CA VAL A 94 -11.00 9.24 14.16
C VAL A 94 -10.25 10.02 15.23
N ASP A 95 -10.82 11.09 15.75
CA ASP A 95 -10.25 11.78 16.91
C ASP A 95 -10.43 10.89 18.15
N PRO A 96 -9.34 10.37 18.74
CA PRO A 96 -9.43 9.45 19.87
C PRO A 96 -9.94 10.09 21.16
N ARG A 97 -10.04 11.43 21.24
CA ARG A 97 -10.48 12.15 22.46
C ARG A 97 -11.98 12.39 22.53
N ASN A 98 -12.64 12.51 21.38
CA ASN A 98 -14.06 12.85 21.31
C ASN A 98 -14.84 11.97 20.32
N GLY A 99 -14.17 11.05 19.61
CA GLY A 99 -14.78 10.16 18.62
C GLY A 99 -15.24 10.86 17.33
N VAL A 100 -14.93 12.15 17.16
CA VAL A 100 -15.32 12.90 15.96
C VAL A 100 -14.51 12.39 14.78
N VAL A 101 -15.21 11.85 13.80
CA VAL A 101 -14.62 11.36 12.56
C VAL A 101 -14.56 12.53 11.58
N LYS A 102 -13.37 13.01 11.22
CA LYS A 102 -13.23 13.82 10.01
C LYS A 102 -13.52 12.90 8.83
N PRO A 103 -14.60 13.12 8.05
CA PRO A 103 -14.98 12.17 7.01
C PRO A 103 -13.92 12.09 5.91
N GLY A 104 -13.59 10.87 5.51
CA GLY A 104 -12.72 10.60 4.38
C GLY A 104 -13.46 10.63 3.05
N LEU A 105 -12.74 10.37 1.96
CA LEU A 105 -13.34 10.15 0.64
C LEU A 105 -14.25 8.91 0.62
N PHE A 106 -13.88 7.85 1.33
CA PHE A 106 -14.70 6.65 1.53
C PHE A 106 -16.10 7.00 2.06
N ASP A 107 -16.18 7.88 3.05
CA ASP A 107 -17.47 8.26 3.64
C ASP A 107 -18.38 8.93 2.63
N LYS A 108 -17.83 9.82 1.81
CA LYS A 108 -18.58 10.49 0.74
C LYS A 108 -19.10 9.48 -0.29
N ILE A 109 -18.25 8.54 -0.71
CA ILE A 109 -18.63 7.50 -1.66
C ILE A 109 -19.73 6.62 -1.08
N PHE A 110 -19.55 6.14 0.17
CA PHE A 110 -20.50 5.27 0.84
C PHE A 110 -21.85 5.98 1.05
N ASP A 111 -21.84 7.18 1.60
CA ASP A 111 -23.06 7.94 1.91
C ASP A 111 -23.83 8.32 0.63
N SER A 112 -23.14 8.54 -0.49
CA SER A 112 -23.78 8.74 -1.81
C SER A 112 -24.40 7.48 -2.40
N THR A 113 -23.96 6.30 -1.95
CA THR A 113 -24.44 4.99 -2.41
C THR A 113 -25.66 4.52 -1.60
N VAL A 114 -25.73 4.83 -0.31
CA VAL A 114 -26.86 4.48 0.57
C VAL A 114 -28.24 4.76 -0.03
N PRO A 115 -28.54 5.95 -0.61
CA PRO A 115 -29.87 6.22 -1.15
C PRO A 115 -30.20 5.42 -2.42
N LYS A 116 -29.19 4.89 -3.13
CA LYS A 116 -29.39 4.04 -4.32
C LYS A 116 -29.79 2.61 -3.96
N MET A 117 -29.44 2.17 -2.75
CA MET A 117 -29.72 0.81 -2.29
C MET A 117 -31.24 0.57 -2.14
N PRO A 118 -31.76 -0.58 -2.60
CA PRO A 118 -33.14 -1.00 -2.34
C PRO A 118 -33.47 -0.93 -0.85
N GLU A 119 -34.69 -0.51 -0.52
CA GLU A 119 -35.09 -0.24 0.87
C GLU A 119 -34.97 -1.49 1.76
N SER A 120 -35.29 -2.66 1.20
CA SER A 120 -35.16 -3.97 1.83
C SER A 120 -33.71 -4.33 2.21
N GLU A 121 -32.73 -3.90 1.43
CA GLU A 121 -31.30 -4.21 1.62
C GLU A 121 -30.51 -3.12 2.34
N ARG A 122 -31.04 -1.88 2.37
CA ARG A 122 -30.33 -0.70 2.88
C ARG A 122 -29.82 -0.85 4.31
N ALA A 123 -30.60 -1.46 5.20
CA ALA A 123 -30.20 -1.64 6.59
C ALA A 123 -28.99 -2.58 6.72
N ASN A 124 -28.96 -3.67 5.95
CA ASN A 124 -27.84 -4.61 5.92
C ASN A 124 -26.60 -3.95 5.30
N PHE A 125 -26.79 -3.20 4.21
CA PHE A 125 -25.72 -2.46 3.57
C PHE A 125 -25.05 -1.45 4.51
N ILE A 126 -25.83 -0.63 5.23
CA ILE A 126 -25.28 0.35 6.19
C ILE A 126 -24.44 -0.33 7.28
N ARG A 127 -24.86 -1.50 7.77
CA ARG A 127 -24.11 -2.26 8.79
C ARG A 127 -22.73 -2.71 8.30
N GLN A 128 -22.54 -2.86 6.99
CA GLN A 128 -21.25 -3.27 6.40
C GLN A 128 -20.24 -2.11 6.32
N LYS A 129 -20.67 -0.85 6.50
CA LYS A 129 -19.83 0.35 6.35
C LYS A 129 -18.51 0.24 7.11
N GLU A 130 -18.58 -0.15 8.38
CA GLU A 130 -17.39 -0.17 9.25
C GLU A 130 -16.42 -1.29 8.89
N ALA A 131 -16.92 -2.45 8.48
CA ALA A 131 -16.07 -3.55 8.02
C ALA A 131 -15.33 -3.17 6.73
N LEU A 132 -16.04 -2.54 5.78
CA LEU A 132 -15.44 -2.02 4.55
C LEU A 132 -14.40 -0.93 4.85
N ARG A 133 -14.73 -0.01 5.74
CA ARG A 133 -13.81 1.04 6.20
C ARG A 133 -12.54 0.44 6.78
N LEU A 134 -12.66 -0.51 7.71
CA LEU A 134 -11.51 -1.12 8.37
C LEU A 134 -10.60 -1.84 7.37
N ALA A 135 -11.18 -2.65 6.48
CA ALA A 135 -10.42 -3.37 5.47
C ALA A 135 -9.67 -2.43 4.52
N GLY A 136 -10.32 -1.34 4.10
CA GLY A 136 -9.69 -0.33 3.25
C GLY A 136 -8.64 0.53 3.97
N SER A 137 -8.94 0.91 5.21
CA SER A 137 -8.01 1.63 6.09
C SER A 137 -6.72 0.86 6.28
N ALA A 138 -6.79 -0.45 6.52
CA ALA A 138 -5.62 -1.31 6.63
C ALA A 138 -4.76 -1.27 5.35
N ARG A 139 -5.37 -1.46 4.17
CA ARG A 139 -4.64 -1.38 2.89
C ARG A 139 -3.95 -0.04 2.70
N MET A 140 -4.62 1.06 3.00
CA MET A 140 -4.05 2.40 2.83
C MET A 140 -2.97 2.71 3.86
N ALA A 141 -3.11 2.23 5.10
CA ALA A 141 -2.06 2.33 6.11
C ALA A 141 -0.80 1.55 5.70
N GLU A 142 -0.95 0.35 5.16
CA GLU A 142 0.16 -0.45 4.61
C GLU A 142 0.87 0.29 3.47
N GLN A 143 0.12 0.86 2.53
CA GLN A 143 0.67 1.66 1.43
C GLN A 143 1.44 2.89 1.93
N GLN A 144 0.89 3.59 2.92
CA GLN A 144 1.55 4.73 3.55
C GLN A 144 2.85 4.31 4.24
N TYR A 145 2.84 3.19 4.96
CA TYR A 145 4.03 2.66 5.64
C TYR A 145 5.12 2.24 4.65
N ALA A 146 4.77 1.51 3.59
CA ALA A 146 5.72 1.10 2.55
C ALA A 146 6.40 2.31 1.89
N ARG A 147 5.60 3.31 1.48
CA ARG A 147 6.13 4.56 0.90
C ARG A 147 7.05 5.30 1.85
N ARG A 148 6.71 5.32 3.13
CA ARG A 148 7.55 5.96 4.14
C ARG A 148 8.92 5.28 4.25
N GLN A 149 8.96 3.95 4.20
CA GLN A 149 10.23 3.21 4.21
C GLN A 149 11.06 3.50 2.97
N ASP A 150 10.45 3.48 1.78
CA ASP A 150 11.14 3.78 0.52
C ASP A 150 11.70 5.20 0.54
N TYR A 151 10.93 6.17 1.03
CA TYR A 151 11.35 7.56 1.19
C TYR A 151 12.54 7.69 2.14
N GLU A 152 12.46 7.09 3.34
CA GLU A 152 13.56 7.13 4.32
C GLU A 152 14.84 6.52 3.76
N GLN A 153 14.73 5.40 3.03
CA GLN A 153 15.87 4.75 2.38
C GLN A 153 16.48 5.63 1.28
N ALA A 154 15.64 6.28 0.47
CA ALA A 154 16.09 7.17 -0.59
C ALA A 154 16.79 8.42 -0.05
N GLU A 155 16.24 9.05 1.00
CA GLU A 155 16.86 10.21 1.64
C GLU A 155 18.16 9.84 2.36
N TRP A 156 18.21 8.68 3.03
CA TRP A 156 19.46 8.16 3.59
C TRP A 156 20.52 7.94 2.51
N SER A 157 20.17 7.30 1.39
CA SER A 157 21.11 7.05 0.29
C SER A 157 21.73 8.35 -0.25
N LYS A 158 20.92 9.42 -0.39
CA LYS A 158 21.40 10.75 -0.80
C LYS A 158 22.36 11.34 0.24
N ALA A 159 21.99 11.31 1.52
CA ALA A 159 22.83 11.83 2.60
C ALA A 159 24.17 11.06 2.67
N GLN A 160 24.11 9.72 2.62
CA GLN A 160 25.26 8.84 2.61
C GLN A 160 26.23 9.20 1.49
N ALA A 161 25.74 9.39 0.26
CA ALA A 161 26.60 9.75 -0.87
C ALA A 161 27.34 11.08 -0.65
N ALA A 162 26.66 12.08 -0.09
CA ALA A 162 27.24 13.38 0.21
C ALA A 162 28.31 13.28 1.33
N GLU A 163 28.01 12.56 2.41
CA GLU A 163 28.91 12.37 3.54
C GLU A 163 30.15 11.53 3.16
N LEU A 164 30.00 10.46 2.38
CA LEU A 164 31.14 9.67 1.90
C LEU A 164 32.05 10.50 1.00
N ASN A 165 31.48 11.31 0.10
CA ASN A 165 32.26 12.20 -0.73
C ASN A 165 33.00 13.26 0.11
N ALA A 166 32.39 13.76 1.19
CA ALA A 166 33.05 14.66 2.13
C ALA A 166 34.25 13.99 2.81
N ILE A 167 34.16 12.71 3.19
CA ILE A 167 35.31 11.97 3.75
C ILE A 167 36.41 11.82 2.71
N VAL A 168 36.08 11.42 1.48
CA VAL A 168 37.08 11.26 0.38
C VAL A 168 37.83 12.55 0.09
N GLN A 169 37.15 13.71 0.20
CA GLN A 169 37.73 15.02 -0.05
C GLN A 169 38.42 15.63 1.19
N SER A 170 38.18 15.08 2.38
CA SER A 170 38.76 15.58 3.64
C SER A 170 40.23 15.20 3.76
N ASN A 171 40.96 15.90 4.65
CA ASN A 171 42.31 15.49 5.00
C ASN A 171 42.25 14.19 5.84
N PRO A 172 42.81 13.06 5.37
CA PRO A 172 42.74 11.77 6.08
C PRO A 172 43.45 11.76 7.44
N ASP A 173 44.35 12.71 7.71
CA ASP A 173 44.99 12.84 9.03
C ASP A 173 44.15 13.70 10.01
N ASP A 174 43.10 14.36 9.53
CA ASP A 174 42.14 15.10 10.37
C ASP A 174 41.07 14.14 10.91
N THR A 175 41.46 13.40 11.94
CA THR A 175 40.59 12.44 12.63
C THR A 175 39.35 13.07 13.24
N ALA A 176 39.39 14.36 13.61
CA ALA A 176 38.25 15.05 14.20
C ALA A 176 37.16 15.31 13.15
N THR A 177 37.54 15.78 11.96
CA THR A 177 36.60 15.97 10.84
C THR A 177 36.02 14.63 10.38
N PHE A 178 36.85 13.57 10.29
CA PHE A 178 36.37 12.23 9.96
C PHE A 178 35.32 11.71 10.96
N GLU A 179 35.60 11.75 12.26
CA GLU A 179 34.64 11.28 13.27
C GLU A 179 33.38 12.15 13.31
N ALA A 180 33.48 13.46 13.10
CA ALA A 180 32.30 14.32 13.02
C ALA A 180 31.35 13.91 11.88
N ILE A 181 31.89 13.65 10.68
CA ILE A 181 31.08 13.17 9.54
C ILE A 181 30.53 11.78 9.85
N ARG A 182 31.35 10.89 10.43
CA ARG A 182 30.91 9.54 10.79
C ARG A 182 29.76 9.54 11.79
N GLN A 183 29.81 10.40 12.81
CA GLN A 183 28.73 10.54 13.79
C GLN A 183 27.47 11.16 13.19
N SER A 184 27.60 12.16 12.32
CA SER A 184 26.46 12.73 11.57
C SER A 184 25.65 11.64 10.85
N GLY A 185 26.33 10.71 10.17
CA GLY A 185 25.66 9.60 9.49
C GLY A 185 24.94 8.65 10.46
N PHE A 186 25.53 8.33 11.62
CA PHE A 186 24.83 7.54 12.64
C PHE A 186 23.62 8.27 13.21
N ASP A 187 23.71 9.58 13.48
CA ASP A 187 22.60 10.40 13.96
C ASP A 187 21.47 10.49 12.94
N PHE A 188 21.79 10.47 11.64
CA PHE A 188 20.77 10.38 10.58
C PHE A 188 20.12 9.00 10.58
N ILE A 189 20.91 7.92 10.57
CA ILE A 189 20.39 6.54 10.56
C ILE A 189 19.50 6.27 11.78
N ALA A 190 19.85 6.81 12.95
CA ALA A 190 19.06 6.69 14.17
C ALA A 190 17.62 7.22 14.03
N LYS A 191 17.37 8.14 13.08
CA LYS A 191 16.04 8.70 12.79
C LYS A 191 15.21 7.83 11.86
N MET A 192 15.79 6.81 11.20
CA MET A 192 15.02 5.88 10.36
C MET A 192 14.04 5.09 11.22
N GLY A 193 12.78 4.96 10.79
CA GLY A 193 11.73 4.29 11.55
C GLY A 193 11.83 2.76 11.53
N ASN A 194 12.29 2.19 10.41
CA ASN A 194 12.41 0.74 10.26
C ASN A 194 13.68 0.19 10.96
N PRO A 195 13.55 -0.67 11.99
CA PRO A 195 14.69 -1.16 12.76
C PRO A 195 15.63 -2.06 11.95
N VAL A 196 15.10 -2.86 11.02
CA VAL A 196 15.92 -3.75 10.17
C VAL A 196 16.72 -2.93 9.16
N ALA A 197 16.07 -1.96 8.51
CA ALA A 197 16.74 -1.04 7.59
C ALA A 197 17.80 -0.21 8.31
N ARG A 198 17.49 0.27 9.52
CA ARG A 198 18.43 0.99 10.38
C ARG A 198 19.68 0.16 10.67
N GLN A 199 19.54 -1.08 11.14
CA GLN A 199 20.68 -1.95 11.45
C GLN A 199 21.54 -2.24 10.21
N ALA A 200 20.91 -2.46 9.06
CA ALA A 200 21.61 -2.65 7.79
C ALA A 200 22.39 -1.39 7.39
N ALA A 201 21.77 -0.21 7.51
CA ALA A 201 22.39 1.08 7.23
C ALA A 201 23.57 1.36 8.16
N GLU A 202 23.46 1.10 9.46
CA GLU A 202 24.56 1.25 10.43
C GLU A 202 25.78 0.38 10.08
N THR A 203 25.52 -0.87 9.69
CA THR A 203 26.58 -1.81 9.30
C THR A 203 27.27 -1.37 8.02
N ALA A 204 26.48 -1.00 7.01
CA ALA A 204 27.01 -0.47 5.75
C ALA A 204 27.80 0.84 5.97
N TRP A 205 27.30 1.71 6.86
CA TRP A 205 27.93 2.98 7.17
C TRP A 205 29.33 2.82 7.77
N ARG A 206 29.49 1.90 8.73
CA ARG A 206 30.81 1.56 9.30
C ARG A 206 31.80 1.11 8.23
N SER A 207 31.36 0.25 7.31
CA SER A 207 32.21 -0.27 6.23
C SER A 207 32.57 0.82 5.21
N ASN A 208 31.57 1.59 4.76
CA ASN A 208 31.74 2.58 3.70
C ASN A 208 32.58 3.77 4.14
N THR A 209 32.45 4.23 5.39
CA THR A 209 33.27 5.32 5.94
C THR A 209 34.74 4.91 6.05
N ALA A 210 35.03 3.67 6.47
CA ALA A 210 36.39 3.14 6.49
C ALA A 210 37.00 3.06 5.08
N LYS A 211 36.21 2.61 4.09
CA LYS A 211 36.64 2.59 2.68
C LYS A 211 36.90 4.00 2.14
N ALA A 212 36.03 4.96 2.44
CA ALA A 212 36.19 6.35 2.01
C ALA A 212 37.45 6.99 2.63
N LEU A 213 37.74 6.71 3.90
CA LEU A 213 38.97 7.16 4.55
C LEU A 213 40.22 6.55 3.88
N ALA A 214 40.19 5.25 3.59
CA ALA A 214 41.28 4.59 2.87
C ALA A 214 41.51 5.22 1.48
N GLN A 215 40.42 5.53 0.75
CA GLN A 215 40.51 6.23 -0.53
C GLN A 215 41.14 7.63 -0.37
N ALA A 216 40.77 8.39 0.65
CA ALA A 216 41.38 9.68 0.94
C ALA A 216 42.89 9.55 1.26
N MET A 217 43.29 8.52 2.03
CA MET A 217 44.70 8.21 2.30
C MET A 217 45.49 7.91 1.03
N ILE A 218 44.95 7.07 0.16
CA ILE A 218 45.57 6.71 -1.14
C ILE A 218 45.69 7.95 -2.04
N ALA A 219 44.66 8.79 -2.08
CA ALA A 219 44.66 10.01 -2.89
C ALA A 219 45.70 11.04 -2.39
N LYS A 220 45.91 11.13 -1.08
CA LYS A 220 46.90 12.02 -0.47
C LYS A 220 48.34 11.52 -0.67
N ASP A 221 48.56 10.23 -0.46
CA ASP A 221 49.87 9.59 -0.59
C ASP A 221 49.74 8.22 -1.28
N PRO A 222 49.85 8.20 -2.62
CA PRO A 222 49.80 6.96 -3.39
C PRO A 222 50.92 5.98 -3.04
N GLY A 223 52.07 6.46 -2.55
CA GLY A 223 53.20 5.61 -2.14
C GLY A 223 52.88 4.79 -0.89
N ARG A 224 52.12 5.37 0.04
CA ARG A 224 51.60 4.68 1.23
C ARG A 224 50.59 3.57 0.90
N ALA A 225 49.91 3.67 -0.25
CA ALA A 225 49.03 2.63 -0.77
C ALA A 225 49.82 1.41 -1.29
N VAL A 226 50.99 1.64 -1.88
CA VAL A 226 51.92 0.61 -2.38
C VAL A 226 52.50 -0.18 -1.20
N GLU A 227 52.83 0.51 -0.09
CA GLU A 227 53.24 -0.15 1.17
C GLU A 227 52.09 -0.95 1.82
N LEU A 228 50.86 -0.41 1.84
CA LEU A 228 49.66 -1.12 2.34
C LEU A 228 49.29 -2.36 1.49
N LEU A 229 49.63 -2.38 0.19
CA LEU A 229 49.46 -3.52 -0.71
C LEU A 229 50.68 -4.46 -0.75
N GLY A 230 51.74 -4.18 0.03
CA GLY A 230 52.90 -5.05 0.15
C GLY A 230 53.87 -5.01 -1.03
N ALA A 231 53.85 -3.96 -1.86
CA ALA A 231 54.94 -3.70 -2.79
C ALA A 231 55.99 -2.84 -2.08
N GLU A 232 57.19 -3.39 -1.87
CA GLU A 232 58.29 -2.62 -1.30
C GLU A 232 58.56 -1.38 -2.18
N PRO A 233 58.84 -0.21 -1.59
CA PRO A 233 59.31 0.93 -2.35
C PRO A 233 60.62 0.53 -3.01
N ALA A 234 60.66 0.56 -4.36
CA ALA A 234 61.87 0.31 -5.12
C ALA A 234 62.96 1.27 -4.63
N ALA A 235 63.88 0.74 -3.81
CA ALA A 235 65.00 1.48 -3.28
C ALA A 235 65.80 2.07 -4.45
N LYS A 236 66.15 3.35 -4.28
CA LYS A 236 67.08 4.13 -5.11
C LYS A 236 68.10 3.27 -5.86
N ALA A 237 67.89 3.07 -7.15
CA ALA A 237 68.94 2.61 -8.06
C ALA A 237 69.75 3.82 -8.53
N THR A 238 70.85 4.08 -7.83
CA THR A 238 71.99 4.82 -8.38
C THR A 238 72.62 4.03 -9.53
N ASP A 239 72.91 4.74 -10.62
CA ASP A 239 73.91 4.50 -11.67
C ASP A 239 74.23 3.04 -12.09
N GLY A 240 74.03 2.79 -13.39
CA GLY A 240 74.75 1.73 -14.10
C GLY A 240 73.86 0.89 -15.02
N ALA A 241 73.92 1.19 -16.31
CA ALA A 241 73.31 0.41 -17.38
C ALA A 241 73.76 -1.07 -17.37
N ILE A 242 72.87 -1.98 -17.80
CA ILE A 242 72.98 -2.76 -19.06
C ILE A 242 71.93 -3.90 -19.09
N ASN A 243 71.06 -3.83 -20.11
CA ASN A 243 70.43 -4.87 -20.92
C ASN A 243 69.71 -6.08 -20.27
N GLY A 244 68.37 -6.04 -20.38
CA GLY A 244 67.61 -6.91 -21.29
C GLY A 244 67.29 -8.32 -20.82
N GLU A 245 66.05 -8.55 -20.40
CA GLU A 245 65.15 -9.55 -20.99
C GLU A 245 63.71 -9.32 -20.50
N THR A 246 62.78 -9.27 -21.44
CA THR A 246 61.34 -9.12 -21.23
C THR A 246 60.70 -10.43 -20.77
N THR A 247 59.85 -10.38 -19.74
CA THR A 247 58.66 -11.26 -19.65
C THR A 247 57.57 -10.62 -18.78
N GLY A 248 56.59 -10.01 -19.46
CA GLY A 248 55.15 -10.10 -19.19
C GLY A 248 54.59 -9.65 -17.84
N ALA A 249 53.98 -8.46 -17.82
CA ALA A 249 52.58 -8.29 -17.43
C ALA A 249 52.09 -6.93 -17.95
N GLU A 250 51.17 -6.99 -18.90
CA GLU A 250 50.66 -5.86 -19.67
C GLU A 250 49.89 -4.87 -18.78
N GLY A 251 50.49 -3.70 -18.55
CA GLY A 251 49.78 -2.50 -18.14
C GLY A 251 49.10 -1.88 -19.37
N GLY A 252 47.82 -2.19 -19.54
CA GLY A 252 46.92 -1.47 -20.45
C GLY A 252 45.94 -0.64 -19.63
N THR A 253 46.22 0.65 -19.51
CA THR A 253 45.26 1.66 -19.05
C THR A 253 44.08 1.71 -20.01
N ASP A 254 42.88 1.36 -19.55
CA ASP A 254 41.64 1.74 -20.22
C ASP A 254 40.84 2.71 -19.35
N LEU A 255 40.89 3.98 -19.75
CA LEU A 255 40.07 5.07 -19.25
C LEU A 255 38.66 4.94 -19.84
N SER A 256 37.85 4.01 -19.35
CA SER A 256 36.39 3.98 -19.56
C SER A 256 35.68 2.94 -18.68
N ALA A 257 35.75 3.09 -17.36
CA ALA A 257 34.82 2.38 -16.48
C ALA A 257 33.51 3.19 -16.37
N LYS A 258 32.51 2.80 -17.16
CA LYS A 258 31.11 3.21 -16.94
C LYS A 258 30.73 2.96 -15.49
N ASN A 259 30.21 4.01 -14.86
CA ASN A 259 29.53 3.95 -13.58
C ASN A 259 28.41 2.90 -13.62
N GLN A 260 28.64 1.73 -13.00
CA GLN A 260 27.59 0.71 -12.77
C GLN A 260 26.97 0.94 -11.39
N ASN A 261 26.26 2.06 -11.24
CA ASN A 261 25.18 2.13 -10.28
C ASN A 261 24.15 3.16 -10.73
N SER A 262 23.36 2.75 -11.71
CA SER A 262 22.03 3.28 -11.97
C SER A 262 21.10 2.07 -12.13
N PRO A 263 19.88 2.11 -11.58
CA PRO A 263 19.01 0.96 -11.54
C PRO A 263 18.52 0.68 -12.97
N ALA A 264 19.06 -0.35 -13.60
CA ALA A 264 18.46 -0.92 -14.79
C ALA A 264 17.28 -1.78 -14.34
N SER A 265 16.08 -1.33 -14.73
CA SER A 265 14.84 -2.09 -14.75
C SER A 265 15.06 -3.50 -15.31
N GLY A 266 14.71 -4.53 -14.53
CA GLY A 266 14.73 -5.92 -14.96
C GLY A 266 14.59 -6.87 -13.79
N ASP A 267 13.42 -7.50 -13.68
CA ASP A 267 13.06 -8.53 -12.70
C ASP A 267 14.13 -9.62 -12.55
N ASP A 268 14.73 -9.71 -11.37
CA ASP A 268 15.47 -10.92 -10.95
C ASP A 268 15.26 -11.25 -9.46
N ARG A 269 14.09 -10.88 -8.92
CA ARG A 269 13.72 -11.14 -7.51
C ARG A 269 12.87 -12.40 -7.30
N LEU A 270 12.65 -13.20 -8.36
CA LEU A 270 11.85 -14.42 -8.29
C LEU A 270 12.67 -15.69 -8.03
N ALA A 271 14.01 -15.61 -8.13
CA ALA A 271 14.88 -16.78 -7.96
C ALA A 271 15.00 -17.23 -6.49
N ASP A 272 14.88 -16.31 -5.52
CA ASP A 272 15.17 -16.57 -4.09
C ASP A 272 13.95 -16.88 -3.21
N LEU A 273 12.76 -16.97 -3.78
CA LEU A 273 11.54 -17.29 -3.03
C LEU A 273 11.39 -18.79 -2.81
N ARG A 274 11.09 -19.20 -1.57
CA ARG A 274 10.76 -20.58 -1.24
C ARG A 274 9.52 -21.02 -2.01
N PRO A 275 9.33 -22.32 -2.32
CA PRO A 275 8.20 -22.80 -3.12
C PRO A 275 6.83 -22.33 -2.61
N ASP A 276 6.69 -22.22 -1.28
CA ASP A 276 5.46 -21.77 -0.63
C ASP A 276 5.17 -20.27 -0.86
N ASP A 277 6.22 -19.46 -0.95
CA ASP A 277 6.12 -18.02 -1.20
C ASP A 277 5.76 -17.74 -2.68
N ARG A 278 6.19 -18.63 -3.60
CA ARG A 278 5.78 -18.58 -5.01
C ARG A 278 4.29 -18.92 -5.19
N ALA A 279 3.77 -19.86 -4.40
CA ALA A 279 2.35 -20.22 -4.42
C ALA A 279 1.46 -19.10 -3.83
N ALA A 280 1.96 -18.36 -2.84
CA ALA A 280 1.28 -17.19 -2.29
C ALA A 280 1.25 -16.00 -3.28
N LEU A 281 2.34 -15.77 -4.01
CA LEU A 281 2.42 -14.74 -5.06
C LEU A 281 1.56 -15.04 -6.29
N ALA A 282 1.47 -16.32 -6.70
CA ALA A 282 0.60 -16.73 -7.80
C ALA A 282 -0.90 -16.55 -7.47
N ARG A 283 -1.30 -16.68 -6.20
CA ARG A 283 -2.67 -16.39 -5.74
C ARG A 283 -2.96 -14.88 -5.63
N LEU A 284 -1.93 -14.06 -5.45
CA LEU A 284 -2.05 -12.60 -5.37
C LEU A 284 -2.15 -11.93 -6.75
N ALA A 285 -1.68 -12.60 -7.82
CA ALA A 285 -1.50 -11.99 -9.14
C ALA A 285 -2.59 -12.31 -10.19
N GLY A 286 -3.64 -13.09 -9.90
CA GLY A 286 -4.77 -13.17 -10.83
C GLY A 286 -5.75 -14.32 -10.62
N ALA A 287 -7.02 -13.98 -10.37
CA ALA A 287 -8.14 -14.83 -10.73
C ALA A 287 -8.59 -14.47 -12.15
N SER A 288 -8.21 -15.28 -13.14
CA SER A 288 -9.04 -15.68 -14.30
C SER A 288 -8.20 -16.51 -15.29
N VAL A 289 -8.23 -17.83 -15.14
CA VAL A 289 -8.07 -18.71 -16.30
C VAL A 289 -9.48 -19.16 -16.65
N ALA A 290 -10.07 -18.47 -17.64
CA ALA A 290 -11.13 -19.06 -18.44
C ALA A 290 -10.51 -20.24 -19.20
N GLN A 291 -11.10 -21.42 -19.07
CA GLN A 291 -10.93 -22.51 -20.02
C GLN A 291 -12.29 -22.73 -20.69
N ASN A 292 -12.27 -22.60 -22.01
CA ASN A 292 -13.28 -23.11 -22.93
C ASN A 292 -13.46 -24.62 -22.76
#